data_AF-A0A960MB68-F1
#
_entry.id   AF-A0A960MB68-F1
#
_cell.length_a   1.000
_cell.length_b   1.000
_cell.length_c   1.000
_cell.angle_alpha   90.00
_cell.angle_beta   90.00
_cell.angle_gamma   90.00
#
_symmetry.space_group_name_H-M   'P 1'
#
loop_
_entity.id
_entity.type
_entity.pdbx_description
1 polymer ?
#
loop_
_entity_poly.entity_id
_entity_poly.type
_entity_poly.pdbx_seq_one_letter_code
_entity_poly.pdbx_strand_id
1 'polypeptide(L)'
;MGKKKKSESELQEQKHMKTDISRGENAAQNLTSPPDMEEHPPTSPRLATLKAILKEVNAPPQIWPKEALRDVLKRYERMPRRGWDLMYTVYVERFGDKVSSREFRKSAEMAIVSQSGKKCSRTRFVEESKRRKKSIAVELDEKSISESKLYIRVRDQLLLALGNFKNLKIEEVPRTRKIPSEQQDSMLIDLINQAIAEILPRQDIKNWTDVARMLQAAQLAYQTISAKPIIKSTWKDNIQRKVNLAEESVRLLKVPKEQRTAEIVRKSRKIMRELGLVLECRDDVIKAISILSERSAVYQRKLDTHEKRKEFSRANRSFELYRSRFYQNLGGKDPELLTQVDEEDVRRYWSTMWVRKETDQDDFSEYLTEHVPECENRMDCFPTELEFEEIVKWLPSWKAPGPDGIYNFFIRKCTSLHKKIYELIKRTCMGEEKAEKWFYTGITYLIPKGTPKQGSDFRPITCMSNLYKLTTKCVTQVMQLVVEHRSLLSENQLGTVRMVQGAKEQNMINIAINRAAGNNLKTAWIDVKKAFDSVQHNYLLQCIEKLNFPPWIIKFLKSTIEQWSINIKLNNATILEKRIERGILQGDSLSPLLFVLCMNPLSRK
;
A
#
# COMPACT_ATOMS: atom_id res chain seq x y z
N MET A 1 -38.55 -6.74 25.91
CA MET A 1 -39.63 -7.43 25.16
C MET A 1 -39.14 -7.61 23.73
N GLY A 2 -39.05 -8.78 23.08
CA GLY A 2 -39.27 -10.16 23.48
C GLY A 2 -38.24 -11.07 22.77
N LYS A 3 -37.78 -12.09 23.51
CA LYS A 3 -36.91 -13.18 23.06
C LYS A 3 -37.76 -14.22 22.32
N LYS A 4 -37.31 -14.77 21.19
CA LYS A 4 -37.86 -16.03 20.64
C LYS A 4 -36.84 -17.15 20.77
N LYS A 5 -37.33 -18.21 21.41
CA LYS A 5 -36.67 -19.43 21.88
C LYS A 5 -36.31 -20.36 20.72
N LYS A 6 -35.19 -21.04 20.88
CA LYS A 6 -34.89 -22.35 20.28
C LYS A 6 -35.91 -23.37 20.78
N SER A 7 -36.40 -24.24 19.91
CA SER A 7 -37.00 -25.51 20.27
C SER A 7 -36.24 -26.62 19.56
N GLU A 8 -35.57 -27.44 20.36
CA GLU A 8 -35.07 -28.77 20.03
C GLU A 8 -36.27 -29.71 19.95
N SER A 9 -36.61 -30.15 18.74
CA SER A 9 -37.44 -31.35 18.50
C SER A 9 -37.24 -31.73 17.04
N GLU A 10 -37.12 -33.03 16.77
CA GLU A 10 -36.83 -33.67 15.46
C GLU A 10 -35.35 -34.02 15.25
N LEU A 11 -34.87 -34.83 16.19
CA LEU A 11 -33.66 -35.63 16.10
C LEU A 11 -34.09 -37.10 16.20
N GLN A 12 -34.75 -37.61 15.16
CA GLN A 12 -35.01 -39.05 14.97
C GLN A 12 -35.70 -39.28 13.62
N GLU A 13 -34.91 -39.51 12.57
CA GLU A 13 -35.26 -40.35 11.41
C GLU A 13 -34.15 -40.21 10.35
N GLN A 14 -33.23 -41.19 10.31
CA GLN A 14 -32.55 -41.69 9.10
C GLN A 14 -31.47 -42.68 9.51
N LYS A 15 -31.91 -43.91 9.80
CA LYS A 15 -31.10 -45.13 9.73
C LYS A 15 -31.96 -46.15 8.97
N HIS A 16 -31.68 -46.36 7.69
CA HIS A 16 -31.67 -47.68 7.02
C HIS A 16 -31.51 -47.51 5.51
N MET A 17 -30.38 -48.00 5.00
CA MET A 17 -30.22 -48.85 3.80
C MET A 17 -28.77 -48.76 3.35
N LYS A 18 -27.96 -49.69 3.86
CA LYS A 18 -26.70 -50.09 3.22
C LYS A 18 -27.08 -51.18 2.21
N THR A 19 -26.82 -50.93 0.95
CA THR A 19 -26.80 -51.95 -0.10
C THR A 19 -25.36 -52.35 -0.38
N ASP A 20 -25.12 -53.64 -0.27
CA ASP A 20 -23.94 -54.38 -0.71
C ASP A 20 -23.73 -54.21 -2.21
N ILE A 21 -22.48 -53.91 -2.63
CA ILE A 21 -21.95 -54.38 -3.92
C ILE A 21 -20.49 -54.79 -3.73
N SER A 22 -20.28 -56.10 -3.80
CA SER A 22 -19.06 -56.85 -3.99
C SER A 22 -18.37 -56.55 -5.33
N ARG A 23 -17.04 -56.35 -5.32
CA ARG A 23 -16.09 -56.65 -6.43
C ARG A 23 -14.75 -56.93 -5.73
N GLY A 24 -14.15 -58.11 -5.80
CA GLY A 24 -13.96 -58.99 -6.96
C GLY A 24 -12.46 -59.00 -7.24
N GLU A 25 -11.78 -59.98 -6.66
CA GLU A 25 -10.36 -60.27 -6.87
C GLU A 25 -10.12 -60.68 -8.32
N ASN A 26 -8.95 -60.31 -8.88
CA ASN A 26 -8.27 -61.12 -9.88
C ASN A 26 -6.78 -60.77 -9.93
N ALA A 27 -5.98 -61.82 -9.83
CA ALA A 27 -4.52 -61.85 -9.90
C ALA A 27 -4.07 -62.54 -11.20
N ALA A 28 -2.95 -62.09 -11.78
CA ALA A 28 -1.97 -62.82 -12.61
C ALA A 28 -0.93 -61.78 -13.10
N GLN A 29 0.31 -61.75 -12.62
CA GLN A 29 1.49 -62.60 -12.93
C GLN A 29 2.07 -62.45 -14.35
N ASN A 30 3.33 -61.97 -14.42
CA ASN A 30 4.48 -62.36 -15.28
C ASN A 30 5.59 -61.27 -15.09
N LEU A 31 6.73 -61.50 -14.42
CA LEU A 31 7.95 -62.31 -14.66
C LEU A 31 9.13 -61.49 -15.24
N THR A 32 10.19 -61.31 -14.41
CA THR A 32 11.68 -61.22 -14.66
C THR A 32 12.22 -60.11 -15.60
N SER A 33 13.23 -59.27 -15.29
CA SER A 33 14.58 -59.49 -14.69
C SER A 33 15.24 -58.18 -14.13
N PRO A 34 16.30 -58.22 -13.29
CA PRO A 34 17.10 -57.06 -12.79
C PRO A 34 18.58 -57.07 -13.31
N PRO A 35 19.51 -56.17 -12.87
CA PRO A 35 19.46 -54.77 -12.41
C PRO A 35 20.45 -53.83 -13.18
N ASP A 36 20.24 -52.50 -13.13
CA ASP A 36 21.30 -51.52 -13.45
C ASP A 36 21.46 -50.50 -12.31
N MET A 37 22.71 -50.14 -12.03
CA MET A 37 23.17 -49.36 -10.88
C MET A 37 23.02 -47.83 -11.07
N GLU A 38 22.53 -47.20 -10.00
CA GLU A 38 22.89 -45.90 -9.41
C GLU A 38 23.02 -44.62 -10.28
N GLU A 39 21.99 -43.77 -10.18
CA GLU A 39 22.15 -42.31 -10.06
C GLU A 39 21.30 -41.80 -8.88
N HIS A 40 21.93 -41.19 -7.87
CA HIS A 40 21.23 -40.60 -6.71
C HIS A 40 20.72 -39.18 -7.03
N PRO A 41 19.40 -38.89 -6.90
CA PRO A 41 18.87 -37.54 -7.08
C PRO A 41 19.11 -36.65 -5.83
N PRO A 42 19.13 -35.31 -5.98
CA PRO A 42 19.46 -34.38 -4.90
C PRO A 42 18.47 -34.49 -3.74
N THR A 43 19.01 -34.72 -2.54
CA THR A 43 18.26 -34.90 -1.30
C THR A 43 17.41 -33.67 -1.00
N SER A 44 16.08 -33.82 -1.00
CA SER A 44 15.13 -32.75 -0.64
C SER A 44 15.50 -32.12 0.72
N PRO A 45 15.39 -30.78 0.91
CA PRO A 45 15.66 -30.12 2.18
C PRO A 45 14.91 -30.75 3.38
N ARG A 46 13.70 -31.27 3.12
CA ARG A 46 12.90 -32.00 4.11
C ARG A 46 13.53 -33.32 4.54
N LEU A 47 14.19 -34.03 3.63
CA LEU A 47 14.91 -35.28 3.93
C LEU A 47 16.21 -35.00 4.68
N ALA A 48 16.87 -33.86 4.43
CA ALA A 48 18.04 -33.43 5.19
C ALA A 48 17.68 -33.13 6.67
N THR A 49 16.62 -32.36 6.90
CA THR A 49 16.11 -32.12 8.27
C THR A 49 15.63 -33.40 8.95
N LEU A 50 14.97 -34.29 8.21
CA LEU A 50 14.56 -35.60 8.72
C LEU A 50 15.79 -36.43 9.13
N LYS A 51 16.85 -36.45 8.32
CA LYS A 51 18.11 -37.15 8.63
C LYS A 51 18.77 -36.59 9.90
N ALA A 52 18.73 -35.27 10.11
CA ALA A 52 19.25 -34.64 11.33
C ALA A 52 18.48 -35.10 12.58
N ILE A 53 17.14 -35.06 12.55
CA ILE A 53 16.28 -35.53 13.65
C ILE A 53 16.58 -36.98 13.99
N LEU A 54 16.71 -37.84 12.98
CA LEU A 54 16.99 -39.27 13.18
C LEU A 54 18.38 -39.51 13.79
N LYS A 55 19.38 -38.68 13.47
CA LYS A 55 20.72 -38.78 14.06
C LYS A 55 20.74 -38.39 15.54
N GLU A 56 19.91 -37.43 15.95
CA GLU A 56 19.83 -36.93 17.34
C GLU A 56 19.16 -37.92 18.31
N VAL A 57 18.35 -38.86 17.83
CA VAL A 57 17.66 -39.85 18.69
C VAL A 57 18.70 -40.79 19.31
N ASN A 58 18.90 -40.69 20.63
CA ASN A 58 19.85 -41.50 21.36
C ASN A 58 19.12 -42.59 22.17
N ALA A 59 18.98 -43.77 21.57
CA ALA A 59 18.20 -44.88 22.11
C ALA A 59 18.81 -46.23 21.73
N PRO A 60 18.67 -47.28 22.57
CA PRO A 60 19.11 -48.63 22.23
C PRO A 60 18.32 -49.22 21.05
N PRO A 61 18.89 -50.19 20.29
CA PRO A 61 18.31 -50.70 19.05
C PRO A 61 16.85 -51.14 19.16
N GLN A 62 16.46 -51.72 20.30
CA GLN A 62 15.12 -52.27 20.52
C GLN A 62 14.03 -51.19 20.68
N ILE A 63 14.41 -49.99 21.14
CA ILE A 63 13.48 -48.88 21.44
C ILE A 63 13.61 -47.75 20.41
N TRP A 64 14.77 -47.65 19.74
CA TRP A 64 15.06 -46.61 18.76
C TRP A 64 13.99 -46.42 17.68
N PRO A 65 13.42 -47.46 17.04
CA PRO A 65 12.39 -47.28 16.02
C PRO A 65 11.15 -46.54 16.57
N LYS A 66 10.83 -46.74 17.85
CA LYS A 66 9.68 -46.11 18.51
C LYS A 66 9.95 -44.64 18.80
N GLU A 67 11.11 -44.34 19.38
CA GLU A 67 11.48 -42.97 19.74
C GLU A 67 11.74 -42.11 18.51
N ALA A 68 12.42 -42.66 17.51
CA ALA A 68 12.64 -41.98 16.24
C ALA A 68 11.32 -41.70 15.53
N LEU A 69 10.35 -42.62 15.50
CA LEU A 69 9.04 -42.33 14.94
C LEU A 69 8.30 -41.27 15.75
N ARG A 70 8.40 -41.31 17.08
CA ARG A 70 7.77 -40.33 17.97
C ARG A 70 8.29 -38.91 17.67
N ASP A 71 9.59 -38.72 17.51
CA ASP A 71 10.18 -37.40 17.24
C ASP A 71 9.89 -36.91 15.82
N VAL A 72 9.87 -37.83 14.84
CA VAL A 72 9.42 -37.52 13.48
C VAL A 72 7.95 -37.08 13.47
N LEU A 73 7.08 -37.77 14.21
CA LEU A 73 5.67 -37.43 14.31
C LEU A 73 5.41 -36.15 15.11
N LYS A 74 6.26 -35.83 16.11
CA LYS A 74 6.24 -34.52 16.79
C LYS A 74 6.51 -33.37 15.81
N ARG A 75 7.42 -33.54 14.85
CA ARG A 75 7.81 -32.48 13.91
C ARG A 75 6.94 -32.41 12.66
N TYR A 76 6.58 -33.54 12.04
CA TYR A 76 5.98 -33.57 10.70
C TYR A 76 4.49 -33.96 10.68
N GLU A 77 3.88 -34.28 11.82
CA GLU A 77 2.50 -34.81 12.00
C GLU A 77 2.21 -36.16 11.31
N ARG A 78 2.94 -36.47 10.23
CA ARG A 78 2.94 -37.70 9.45
C ARG A 78 4.34 -37.98 8.91
N MET A 79 4.64 -39.25 8.62
CA MET A 79 5.89 -39.62 7.97
C MET A 79 6.01 -38.96 6.57
N PRO A 80 7.11 -38.23 6.26
CA PRO A 80 7.37 -37.69 4.94
C PRO A 80 7.49 -38.76 3.85
N ARG A 81 7.29 -38.40 2.57
CA ARG A 81 7.53 -39.31 1.43
C ARG A 81 8.99 -39.77 1.44
N ARG A 82 9.24 -41.08 1.24
CA ARG A 82 10.55 -41.75 1.41
C ARG A 82 11.16 -41.69 2.82
N GLY A 83 10.42 -41.17 3.81
CA GLY A 83 10.90 -41.05 5.19
C GLY A 83 11.08 -42.40 5.89
N TRP A 84 10.24 -43.39 5.58
CA TRP A 84 10.40 -44.76 6.10
C TRP A 84 11.68 -45.42 5.62
N ASP A 85 12.03 -45.21 4.35
CA ASP A 85 13.21 -45.81 3.75
C ASP A 85 14.47 -45.14 4.35
N LEU A 86 14.46 -43.81 4.46
CA LEU A 86 15.54 -43.06 5.14
C LEU A 86 15.69 -43.46 6.61
N MET A 87 14.59 -43.59 7.35
CA MET A 87 14.60 -43.98 8.76
C MET A 87 15.16 -45.40 8.95
N TYR A 88 14.80 -46.32 8.05
CA TYR A 88 15.35 -47.67 8.04
C TYR A 88 16.83 -47.68 7.66
N THR A 89 17.26 -46.91 6.64
CA THR A 89 18.67 -46.76 6.27
C THR A 89 19.50 -46.25 7.44
N VAL A 90 19.03 -45.21 8.14
CA VAL A 90 19.73 -44.67 9.33
C VAL A 90 19.80 -45.70 10.46
N TYR A 91 18.77 -46.52 10.65
CA TYR A 91 18.79 -47.59 11.65
C TYR A 91 19.83 -48.67 11.33
N VAL A 92 19.84 -49.14 10.07
CA VAL A 92 20.80 -50.16 9.60
C VAL A 92 22.24 -49.63 9.64
N GLU A 93 22.46 -48.38 9.20
CA GLU A 93 23.76 -47.70 9.30
C GLU A 93 24.25 -47.60 10.74
N ARG A 94 23.35 -47.38 11.70
CA ARG A 94 23.70 -47.10 13.11
C ARG A 94 23.90 -48.35 13.96
N PHE A 95 23.15 -49.42 13.71
CA PHE A 95 23.12 -50.61 14.58
C PHE A 95 23.55 -51.91 13.88
N GLY A 96 23.74 -51.91 12.55
CA GLY A 96 24.18 -53.09 11.81
C GLY A 96 23.20 -54.28 11.81
N ASP A 97 21.98 -54.06 12.32
CA ASP A 97 21.02 -55.10 12.67
C ASP A 97 20.14 -55.47 11.46
N LYS A 98 20.12 -56.75 11.05
CA LYS A 98 19.41 -57.23 9.84
C LYS A 98 17.95 -57.58 10.11
N VAL A 99 17.19 -56.62 10.63
CA VAL A 99 15.74 -56.76 10.82
C VAL A 99 15.02 -56.50 9.50
N SER A 100 13.98 -57.26 9.16
CA SER A 100 13.20 -56.98 7.94
C SER A 100 12.58 -55.58 7.99
N SER A 101 12.55 -54.85 6.88
CA SER A 101 11.90 -53.52 6.77
C SER A 101 10.45 -53.53 7.29
N ARG A 102 9.75 -54.68 7.17
CA ARG A 102 8.39 -54.88 7.68
C ARG A 102 8.33 -54.98 9.20
N GLU A 103 9.32 -55.63 9.82
CA GLU A 103 9.43 -55.78 11.28
C GLU A 103 9.87 -54.48 11.94
N PHE A 104 10.81 -53.76 11.32
CA PHE A 104 11.20 -52.41 11.72
C PHE A 104 10.00 -51.46 11.75
N ARG A 105 9.18 -51.44 10.69
CA ARG A 105 7.96 -50.62 10.63
C ARG A 105 6.96 -51.01 11.72
N LYS A 106 6.74 -52.32 11.95
CA LYS A 106 5.87 -52.78 13.04
C LYS A 106 6.36 -52.32 14.41
N SER A 107 7.67 -52.39 14.67
CA SER A 107 8.26 -51.93 15.93
C SER A 107 8.08 -50.41 16.12
N ALA A 108 8.36 -49.63 15.08
CA ALA A 108 8.20 -48.18 15.08
C ALA A 108 6.73 -47.78 15.32
N GLU A 109 5.78 -48.43 14.64
CA GLU A 109 4.34 -48.13 14.76
C GLU A 109 3.76 -48.41 16.16
N MET A 110 4.46 -49.15 17.03
CA MET A 110 4.06 -49.28 18.43
C MET A 110 4.16 -47.97 19.22
N ALA A 111 4.84 -46.94 18.71
CA ALA A 111 4.90 -45.60 19.29
C ALA A 111 3.61 -44.77 19.09
N ILE A 112 2.68 -45.26 18.26
CA ILE A 112 1.43 -44.56 17.94
C ILE A 112 0.45 -44.68 19.11
N VAL A 113 0.48 -43.67 19.99
CA VAL A 113 -0.42 -43.52 21.14
C VAL A 113 -1.32 -42.28 21.01
N SER A 114 -2.53 -42.40 21.53
CA SER A 114 -3.52 -41.32 21.64
C SER A 114 -3.11 -40.28 22.68
N GLN A 115 -3.80 -39.12 22.71
CA GLN A 115 -3.61 -38.11 23.76
C GLN A 115 -3.77 -38.65 25.19
N SER A 116 -4.54 -39.72 25.37
CA SER A 116 -4.77 -40.39 26.66
C SER A 116 -3.71 -41.45 27.04
N GLY A 117 -2.63 -41.58 26.24
CA GLY A 117 -1.56 -42.57 26.46
C GLY A 117 -1.90 -44.01 26.01
N LYS A 118 -3.13 -44.25 25.52
CA LYS A 118 -3.55 -45.57 25.00
C LYS A 118 -3.10 -45.78 23.55
N LYS A 119 -2.73 -47.02 23.18
CA LYS A 119 -2.45 -47.42 21.79
C LYS A 119 -3.61 -47.03 20.88
N CYS A 120 -3.34 -46.40 19.74
CA CYS A 120 -4.38 -46.01 18.80
C CYS A 120 -4.01 -46.37 17.35
N SER A 121 -5.02 -46.53 16.49
CA SER A 121 -4.80 -46.80 15.07
C SER A 121 -4.18 -45.59 14.37
N ARG A 122 -3.44 -45.85 13.28
CA ARG A 122 -2.82 -44.80 12.46
C ARG A 122 -3.83 -43.75 11.98
N THR A 123 -5.04 -44.17 11.60
CA THR A 123 -6.12 -43.27 11.16
C THR A 123 -6.55 -42.34 12.29
N ARG A 124 -6.75 -42.88 13.49
CA ARG A 124 -7.15 -42.12 14.69
C ARG A 124 -6.04 -41.18 15.16
N PHE A 125 -4.78 -41.61 15.08
CA PHE A 125 -3.63 -40.75 15.34
C PHE A 125 -3.55 -39.58 14.36
N VAL A 126 -3.82 -39.79 13.07
CA VAL A 126 -3.83 -38.72 12.06
C VAL A 126 -4.97 -37.72 12.30
N GLU A 127 -6.15 -38.18 12.70
CA GLU A 127 -7.27 -37.31 13.07
C GLU A 127 -7.00 -36.51 14.36
N GLU A 128 -6.41 -37.15 15.38
CA GLU A 128 -5.97 -36.45 16.60
C GLU A 128 -4.83 -35.47 16.33
N SER A 129 -3.88 -35.81 15.44
CA SER A 129 -2.76 -34.94 15.06
C SER A 129 -3.22 -33.66 14.35
N LYS A 130 -4.28 -33.71 13.52
CA LYS A 130 -4.92 -32.50 12.99
C LYS A 130 -5.46 -31.55 14.07
N ARG A 131 -5.68 -32.06 15.30
CA ARG A 131 -6.12 -31.29 16.47
C ARG A 131 -4.97 -30.96 17.44
N ARG A 132 -3.76 -31.52 17.26
CA ARG A 132 -2.60 -31.20 18.09
C ARG A 132 -2.06 -29.83 17.67
N LYS A 133 -2.05 -28.87 18.60
CA LYS A 133 -1.38 -27.59 18.38
C LYS A 133 0.13 -27.84 18.22
N LYS A 134 0.76 -27.20 17.24
CA LYS A 134 2.23 -27.23 17.11
C LYS A 134 2.86 -26.70 18.39
N SER A 135 3.99 -27.25 18.80
CA SER A 135 4.73 -26.69 19.95
C SER A 135 5.21 -25.28 19.61
N ILE A 136 5.19 -24.38 20.59
CA ILE A 136 5.61 -22.99 20.45
C ILE A 136 7.00 -22.87 19.80
N ALA A 137 7.95 -23.74 20.16
CA ALA A 137 9.30 -23.76 19.56
C ALA A 137 9.28 -24.02 18.03
N VAL A 138 8.46 -24.96 17.58
CA VAL A 138 8.31 -25.27 16.13
C VAL A 138 7.61 -24.12 15.41
N GLU A 139 6.64 -23.46 16.04
CA GLU A 139 5.99 -22.27 15.47
C GLU A 139 6.95 -21.08 15.40
N LEU A 140 7.82 -20.88 16.40
CA LEU A 140 8.84 -19.84 16.43
C LEU A 140 9.93 -20.08 15.36
N ASP A 141 10.39 -21.32 15.19
CA ASP A 141 11.33 -21.69 14.12
C ASP A 141 10.72 -21.47 12.74
N GLU A 142 9.49 -21.94 12.51
CA GLU A 142 8.80 -21.77 11.22
C GLU A 142 8.54 -20.30 10.92
N LYS A 143 8.18 -19.50 11.95
CA LYS A 143 8.08 -18.04 11.84
C LYS A 143 9.43 -17.47 11.42
N SER A 144 10.52 -17.72 12.14
CA SER A 144 11.88 -17.25 11.83
C SER A 144 12.33 -17.57 10.40
N ILE A 145 12.07 -18.79 9.92
CA ILE A 145 12.36 -19.18 8.52
C ILE A 145 11.50 -18.39 7.53
N SER A 146 10.23 -18.14 7.85
CA SER A 146 9.33 -17.34 7.02
C SER A 146 9.74 -15.86 6.98
N GLU A 147 10.20 -15.30 8.10
CA GLU A 147 10.70 -13.92 8.16
C GLU A 147 11.99 -13.80 7.35
N SER A 148 12.89 -14.79 7.45
CA SER A 148 14.13 -14.83 6.66
C SER A 148 13.86 -14.87 5.16
N LYS A 149 12.88 -15.67 4.71
CA LYS A 149 12.47 -15.70 3.30
C LYS A 149 11.82 -14.39 2.87
N LEU A 150 11.00 -13.79 3.73
CA LEU A 150 10.39 -12.50 3.47
C LEU A 150 11.45 -11.41 3.36
N TYR A 151 12.45 -11.40 4.25
CA TYR A 151 13.60 -10.49 4.21
C TYR A 151 14.35 -10.59 2.89
N ILE A 152 14.71 -11.80 2.45
CA ILE A 152 15.38 -12.02 1.15
C ILE A 152 14.53 -11.42 0.03
N ARG A 153 13.21 -11.69 0.03
CA ARG A 153 12.30 -11.13 -0.97
C ARG A 153 12.24 -9.60 -0.92
N VAL A 154 12.21 -9.00 0.28
CA VAL A 154 12.24 -7.54 0.48
C VAL A 154 13.51 -6.95 -0.12
N ARG A 155 14.66 -7.49 0.28
CA ARG A 155 15.98 -7.04 -0.19
C ARG A 155 16.11 -7.15 -1.70
N ASP A 156 15.72 -8.29 -2.27
CA ASP A 156 15.83 -8.53 -3.71
C ASP A 156 14.89 -7.59 -4.51
N GLN A 157 13.67 -7.33 -4.02
CA GLN A 157 12.76 -6.36 -4.63
C GLN A 157 13.27 -4.92 -4.51
N LEU A 158 13.89 -4.56 -3.38
CA LEU A 158 14.49 -3.25 -3.18
C LEU A 158 15.65 -3.01 -4.16
N LEU A 159 16.54 -3.99 -4.31
CA LEU A 159 17.66 -3.92 -5.26
C LEU A 159 17.19 -3.89 -6.72
N LEU A 160 16.17 -4.68 -7.07
CA LEU A 160 15.55 -4.66 -8.39
C LEU A 160 14.96 -3.28 -8.69
N ALA A 161 14.22 -2.69 -7.75
CA ALA A 161 13.65 -1.36 -7.90
C ALA A 161 14.73 -0.29 -8.08
N LEU A 162 15.79 -0.33 -7.25
CA LEU A 162 16.94 0.57 -7.39
C LEU A 162 17.60 0.43 -8.77
N GLY A 163 17.79 -0.80 -9.26
CA GLY A 163 18.33 -1.06 -10.59
C GLY A 163 17.47 -0.45 -11.71
N ASN A 164 16.16 -0.62 -11.63
CA ASN A 164 15.20 -0.08 -12.60
C ASN A 164 15.18 1.46 -12.60
N PHE A 165 15.41 2.10 -11.45
CA PHE A 165 15.36 3.55 -11.30
C PHE A 165 16.66 4.27 -11.66
N LYS A 166 17.78 3.55 -11.89
CA LYS A 166 19.08 4.18 -12.21
C LYS A 166 19.00 5.10 -13.44
N ASN A 167 18.25 4.68 -14.46
CA ASN A 167 18.16 5.37 -15.75
C ASN A 167 16.90 6.23 -15.91
N LEU A 168 16.05 6.29 -14.88
CA LEU A 168 14.82 7.08 -14.90
C LEU A 168 15.03 8.40 -14.16
N LYS A 169 14.35 9.45 -14.61
CA LYS A 169 14.25 10.69 -13.84
C LYS A 169 13.35 10.48 -12.62
N ILE A 170 13.55 11.28 -11.57
CA ILE A 170 12.77 11.18 -10.34
C ILE A 170 11.27 11.37 -10.61
N GLU A 171 10.91 12.26 -11.54
CA GLU A 171 9.53 12.57 -11.88
C GLU A 171 8.84 11.50 -12.74
N GLU A 172 9.61 10.60 -13.36
CA GLU A 172 9.10 9.53 -14.23
C GLU A 172 8.68 8.28 -13.44
N VAL A 173 9.14 8.17 -12.19
CA VAL A 173 8.81 7.01 -11.34
C VAL A 173 7.32 7.01 -11.00
N PRO A 174 6.58 5.94 -11.30
CA PRO A 174 5.15 5.89 -11.05
C PRO A 174 4.80 6.06 -9.57
N ARG A 175 3.85 6.94 -9.28
CA ARG A 175 3.37 7.19 -7.93
C ARG A 175 2.70 5.96 -7.32
N THR A 176 3.10 5.60 -6.11
CA THR A 176 2.52 4.49 -5.34
C THR A 176 1.16 4.86 -4.73
N ARG A 177 0.40 3.83 -4.33
CA ARG A 177 -0.93 3.99 -3.73
C ARG A 177 -0.84 4.31 -2.24
N LYS A 178 -1.78 5.12 -1.74
CA LYS A 178 -1.95 5.32 -0.29
C LYS A 178 -2.39 4.01 0.36
N ILE A 179 -1.86 3.71 1.53
CA ILE A 179 -2.16 2.49 2.28
C ILE A 179 -2.97 2.85 3.53
N PRO A 180 -4.23 2.40 3.66
CA PRO A 180 -5.05 2.60 4.86
C PRO A 180 -4.33 2.07 6.10
N SER A 181 -4.56 2.70 7.25
CA SER A 181 -3.88 2.34 8.50
C SER A 181 -4.07 0.86 8.88
N GLU A 182 -5.23 0.29 8.56
CA GLU A 182 -5.60 -1.10 8.80
C GLU A 182 -4.85 -2.10 7.90
N GLN A 183 -4.22 -1.62 6.83
CA GLN A 183 -3.45 -2.43 5.88
C GLN A 183 -1.94 -2.22 6.01
N GLN A 184 -1.50 -1.47 7.02
CA GLN A 184 -0.08 -1.25 7.29
C GLN A 184 0.51 -2.46 8.01
N ASP A 185 1.54 -3.05 7.43
CA ASP A 185 2.27 -4.19 7.96
C ASP A 185 3.58 -3.67 8.60
N SER A 186 3.63 -3.66 9.94
CA SER A 186 4.79 -3.17 10.68
C SER A 186 6.03 -4.03 10.46
N MET A 187 5.85 -5.36 10.41
CA MET A 187 6.95 -6.30 10.19
C MET A 187 7.59 -6.06 8.82
N LEU A 188 6.80 -5.88 7.77
CA LEU A 188 7.31 -5.59 6.44
C LEU A 188 8.11 -4.28 6.40
N ILE A 189 7.68 -3.25 7.15
CA ILE A 189 8.40 -1.99 7.29
C ILE A 189 9.74 -2.18 8.01
N ASP A 190 9.76 -2.96 9.09
CA ASP A 190 10.99 -3.23 9.85
C ASP A 190 12.00 -4.00 9.00
N LEU A 191 11.55 -4.96 8.19
CA LEU A 191 12.40 -5.66 7.22
C LEU A 191 12.93 -4.74 6.11
N ILE A 192 12.12 -3.78 5.65
CA ILE A 192 12.58 -2.76 4.69
C ILE A 192 13.67 -1.88 5.32
N ASN A 193 13.48 -1.43 6.57
CA ASN A 193 14.51 -0.69 7.30
C ASN A 193 15.82 -1.47 7.40
N GLN A 194 15.73 -2.74 7.81
CA GLN A 194 16.89 -3.61 7.92
C GLN A 194 17.62 -3.75 6.57
N ALA A 195 16.87 -3.96 5.48
CA ALA A 195 17.46 -4.07 4.14
C ALA A 195 18.11 -2.75 3.69
N ILE A 196 17.49 -1.60 3.96
CA ILE A 196 18.07 -0.29 3.67
C ILE A 196 19.36 -0.10 4.48
N ALA A 197 19.36 -0.42 5.78
CA ALA A 197 20.54 -0.31 6.64
C ALA A 197 21.71 -1.17 6.15
N GLU A 198 21.45 -2.36 5.56
CA GLU A 198 22.50 -3.20 4.96
C GLU A 198 23.05 -2.62 3.65
N ILE A 199 22.18 -1.98 2.85
CA ILE A 199 22.54 -1.42 1.54
C ILE A 199 23.25 -0.07 1.67
N LEU A 200 22.89 0.73 2.69
CA LEU A 200 23.36 2.10 2.88
C LEU A 200 24.89 2.24 2.84
N PRO A 201 25.69 1.40 3.54
CA PRO A 201 27.14 1.52 3.52
C PRO A 201 27.77 1.12 2.18
N ARG A 202 27.04 0.35 1.36
CA ARG A 202 27.50 -0.11 0.04
C ARG A 202 27.14 0.86 -1.08
N GLN A 203 26.23 1.81 -0.83
CA GLN A 203 25.84 2.84 -1.79
C GLN A 203 26.37 4.20 -1.38
N ASP A 204 26.90 4.93 -2.36
CA ASP A 204 27.43 6.27 -2.17
C ASP A 204 26.31 7.31 -2.23
N ILE A 205 25.46 7.34 -1.19
CA ILE A 205 24.34 8.31 -1.11
C ILE A 205 24.92 9.68 -0.82
N LYS A 206 25.00 10.52 -1.86
CA LYS A 206 25.63 11.84 -1.80
C LYS A 206 24.66 13.00 -1.93
N ASN A 207 23.56 12.81 -2.64
CA ASN A 207 22.63 13.88 -3.00
C ASN A 207 21.16 13.52 -2.68
N TRP A 208 20.26 14.46 -2.94
CA TRP A 208 18.83 14.28 -2.75
C TRP A 208 18.22 13.23 -3.67
N THR A 209 18.73 13.10 -4.91
CA THR A 209 18.28 12.08 -5.87
C THR A 209 18.49 10.66 -5.33
N ASP A 210 19.63 10.37 -4.70
CA ASP A 210 19.95 9.05 -4.17
C ASP A 210 19.00 8.67 -3.01
N VAL A 211 18.74 9.62 -2.11
CA VAL A 211 17.76 9.44 -1.03
C VAL A 211 16.35 9.24 -1.60
N ALA A 212 15.96 10.05 -2.58
CA ALA A 212 14.66 9.95 -3.22
C ALA A 212 14.47 8.58 -3.89
N ARG A 213 15.48 8.07 -4.61
CA ARG A 213 15.49 6.74 -5.21
C ARG A 213 15.34 5.63 -4.17
N MET A 214 16.06 5.74 -3.05
CA MET A 214 15.95 4.75 -1.97
C MET A 214 14.55 4.72 -1.38
N LEU A 215 13.97 5.89 -1.13
CA LEU A 215 12.59 6.00 -0.64
C LEU A 215 11.59 5.46 -1.68
N GLN A 216 11.70 5.86 -2.94
CA GLN A 216 10.86 5.34 -4.04
C GLN A 216 10.94 3.81 -4.14
N ALA A 217 12.14 3.25 -4.04
CA ALA A 217 12.37 1.81 -4.07
C ALA A 217 11.72 1.11 -2.86
N ALA A 218 11.83 1.70 -1.67
CA ALA A 218 11.15 1.22 -0.47
C ALA A 218 9.62 1.22 -0.64
N GLN A 219 9.04 2.28 -1.22
CA GLN A 219 7.59 2.33 -1.47
C GLN A 219 7.15 1.24 -2.46
N LEU A 220 7.91 1.04 -3.53
CA LEU A 220 7.61 0.05 -4.56
C LEU A 220 7.75 -1.37 -4.01
N ALA A 221 8.80 -1.65 -3.24
CA ALA A 221 9.02 -2.94 -2.59
C ALA A 221 7.86 -3.26 -1.64
N TYR A 222 7.47 -2.30 -0.79
CA TYR A 222 6.32 -2.46 0.10
C TYR A 222 5.04 -2.77 -0.70
N GLN A 223 4.72 -1.99 -1.73
CA GLN A 223 3.51 -2.17 -2.53
C GLN A 223 3.49 -3.52 -3.26
N THR A 224 4.64 -3.95 -3.79
CA THR A 224 4.77 -5.21 -4.54
C THR A 224 4.62 -6.42 -3.63
N ILE A 225 5.18 -6.37 -2.42
CA ILE A 225 5.16 -7.50 -1.48
C ILE A 225 3.82 -7.59 -0.76
N SER A 226 3.22 -6.45 -0.39
CA SER A 226 1.88 -6.40 0.21
C SER A 226 0.76 -6.70 -0.79
N ALA A 227 1.02 -6.67 -2.09
CA ALA A 227 0.05 -7.03 -3.11
C ALA A 227 -0.28 -8.54 -3.03
N LYS A 228 -1.54 -8.85 -2.70
CA LYS A 228 -2.04 -10.24 -2.77
C LYS A 228 -2.01 -10.71 -4.23
N PRO A 229 -1.43 -11.89 -4.54
CA PRO A 229 -1.47 -12.43 -5.90
C PRO A 229 -2.92 -12.65 -6.31
N ILE A 230 -3.28 -12.20 -7.50
CA ILE A 230 -4.63 -12.39 -8.03
C ILE A 230 -4.74 -13.84 -8.50
N ILE A 231 -5.32 -14.70 -7.67
CA ILE A 231 -5.72 -16.04 -8.09
C ILE A 231 -6.98 -15.90 -8.95
N LYS A 232 -6.84 -16.08 -10.27
CA LYS A 232 -7.99 -16.08 -11.18
C LYS A 232 -8.87 -17.29 -10.87
N SER A 233 -10.11 -17.04 -10.46
CA SER A 233 -11.09 -18.11 -10.24
C SER A 233 -11.59 -18.65 -11.57
N THR A 234 -11.51 -19.97 -11.76
CA THR A 234 -12.05 -20.67 -12.95
C THR A 234 -13.57 -20.82 -12.93
N TRP A 235 -14.23 -20.43 -11.82
CA TRP A 235 -15.67 -20.58 -11.64
C TRP A 235 -16.47 -19.80 -12.70
N LYS A 236 -16.11 -18.55 -12.98
CA LYS A 236 -16.82 -17.71 -13.96
C LYS A 236 -16.79 -18.37 -15.35
N ASP A 237 -15.61 -18.78 -15.78
CA ASP A 237 -15.42 -19.44 -17.09
C ASP A 237 -16.16 -20.77 -17.18
N ASN A 238 -16.19 -21.53 -16.08
CA ASN A 238 -16.95 -22.79 -15.99
C ASN A 238 -18.47 -22.56 -16.10
N ILE A 239 -19.02 -21.52 -15.47
CA ILE A 239 -20.45 -21.21 -15.56
C ILE A 239 -20.80 -20.64 -16.94
N GLN A 240 -19.96 -19.78 -17.52
CA GLN A 240 -20.16 -19.26 -18.87
C GLN A 240 -20.18 -20.39 -19.91
N ARG A 241 -19.28 -21.38 -19.79
CA ARG A 241 -19.32 -22.57 -20.65
C ARG A 241 -20.65 -23.33 -20.55
N LYS A 242 -21.25 -23.40 -19.36
CA LYS A 242 -22.57 -24.05 -19.17
C LYS A 242 -23.72 -23.25 -19.77
N VAL A 243 -23.66 -21.91 -19.72
CA VAL A 243 -24.61 -21.03 -20.43
C VAL A 243 -24.52 -21.31 -21.93
N ASN A 244 -23.32 -21.19 -22.50
CA ASN A 244 -23.11 -21.36 -23.94
C ASN A 244 -23.56 -22.75 -24.42
N LEU A 245 -23.25 -23.82 -23.68
CA LEU A 245 -23.66 -25.19 -24.02
C LEU A 245 -25.19 -25.35 -24.00
N ALA A 246 -25.87 -24.76 -23.02
CA ALA A 246 -27.33 -24.83 -22.93
C ALA A 246 -28.01 -24.04 -24.06
N GLU A 247 -27.48 -22.87 -24.41
CA GLU A 247 -27.98 -22.06 -25.52
C GLU A 247 -27.74 -22.71 -26.89
N GLU A 248 -26.56 -23.29 -27.10
CA GLU A 248 -26.25 -24.06 -28.31
C GLU A 248 -27.19 -25.27 -28.45
N SER A 249 -27.43 -25.98 -27.33
CA SER A 249 -28.38 -27.09 -27.31
C SER A 249 -29.81 -26.67 -27.68
N VAL A 250 -30.26 -25.50 -27.19
CA VAL A 250 -31.55 -24.93 -27.59
C VAL A 250 -31.57 -24.56 -29.08
N ARG A 251 -30.49 -23.96 -29.59
CA ARG A 251 -30.38 -23.62 -31.02
C ARG A 251 -30.48 -24.85 -31.91
N LEU A 252 -29.78 -25.94 -31.57
CA LEU A 252 -29.81 -27.20 -32.32
C LEU A 252 -31.20 -27.87 -32.32
N LEU A 253 -31.96 -27.76 -31.23
CA LEU A 253 -33.31 -28.32 -31.15
C LEU A 253 -34.37 -27.48 -31.87
N LYS A 254 -34.15 -26.17 -32.03
CA LYS A 254 -35.02 -25.25 -32.76
C LYS A 254 -34.90 -25.32 -34.29
N VAL A 255 -33.86 -25.98 -34.82
CA VAL A 255 -33.69 -26.14 -36.28
C VAL A 255 -34.88 -26.94 -36.88
N PRO A 256 -35.56 -26.41 -37.92
CA PRO A 256 -36.67 -27.09 -38.60
C PRO A 256 -36.27 -28.46 -39.15
N LYS A 257 -37.23 -29.40 -39.21
CA LYS A 257 -36.93 -30.79 -39.64
C LYS A 257 -36.34 -30.84 -41.06
N GLU A 258 -36.75 -29.96 -41.97
CA GLU A 258 -36.24 -29.95 -43.35
C GLU A 258 -34.78 -29.49 -43.48
N GLN A 259 -34.23 -28.81 -42.47
CA GLN A 259 -32.89 -28.19 -42.51
C GLN A 259 -31.86 -28.90 -41.63
N ARG A 260 -32.19 -30.07 -41.07
CA ARG A 260 -31.29 -30.81 -40.17
C ARG A 260 -30.30 -31.65 -40.96
N THR A 261 -29.02 -31.31 -40.87
CA THR A 261 -27.93 -32.19 -41.32
C THR A 261 -27.80 -33.41 -40.40
N ALA A 262 -27.16 -34.49 -40.88
CA ALA A 262 -26.93 -35.71 -40.11
C ALA A 262 -26.19 -35.45 -38.77
N GLU A 263 -25.30 -34.44 -38.76
CA GLU A 263 -24.57 -34.03 -37.55
C GLU A 263 -25.48 -33.36 -36.52
N ILE A 264 -26.40 -32.49 -36.95
CA ILE A 264 -27.38 -31.84 -36.07
C ILE A 264 -28.29 -32.90 -35.45
N VAL A 265 -28.77 -33.86 -36.24
CA VAL A 265 -29.61 -34.97 -35.73
C VAL A 265 -28.86 -35.78 -34.66
N ARG A 266 -27.58 -36.10 -34.89
CA ARG A 266 -26.75 -36.82 -33.92
C ARG A 266 -26.56 -36.05 -32.61
N LYS A 267 -26.25 -34.74 -32.68
CA LYS A 267 -26.09 -33.88 -31.50
C LYS A 267 -27.41 -33.70 -30.74
N SER A 268 -28.51 -33.46 -31.46
CA SER A 268 -29.85 -33.36 -30.87
C SER A 268 -30.30 -34.66 -30.20
N ARG A 269 -30.08 -35.83 -30.80
CA ARG A 269 -30.36 -37.13 -30.13
C ARG A 269 -29.50 -37.35 -28.89
N LYS A 270 -28.26 -36.86 -28.87
CA LYS A 270 -27.41 -36.93 -27.68
C LYS A 270 -28.00 -36.07 -26.54
N ILE A 271 -28.38 -34.84 -26.84
CA ILE A 271 -29.02 -33.92 -25.87
C ILE A 271 -30.33 -34.51 -25.35
N MET A 272 -31.19 -35.03 -26.23
CA MET A 272 -32.47 -35.63 -25.85
C MET A 272 -32.27 -36.87 -24.97
N ARG A 273 -31.28 -37.72 -25.26
CA ARG A 273 -30.91 -38.86 -24.39
C ARG A 273 -30.41 -38.41 -23.02
N GLU A 274 -29.61 -37.36 -22.94
CA GLU A 274 -29.14 -36.80 -21.66
C GLU A 274 -30.30 -36.23 -20.81
N LEU A 275 -31.42 -35.88 -21.43
CA LEU A 275 -32.65 -35.43 -20.77
C LEU A 275 -33.69 -36.55 -20.58
N GLY A 276 -33.47 -37.75 -21.15
CA GLY A 276 -34.42 -38.85 -21.12
C GLY A 276 -35.67 -38.64 -21.99
N LEU A 277 -35.56 -37.89 -23.09
CA LEU A 277 -36.67 -37.48 -23.97
C LEU A 277 -36.49 -38.02 -25.40
N VAL A 278 -37.57 -38.05 -26.19
CA VAL A 278 -37.56 -38.57 -27.57
C VAL A 278 -37.58 -37.43 -28.60
N LEU A 279 -36.68 -37.45 -29.60
CA LEU A 279 -36.53 -36.36 -30.58
C LEU A 279 -37.69 -36.31 -31.59
N GLU A 280 -38.32 -37.46 -31.84
CA GLU A 280 -39.40 -37.65 -32.79
C GLU A 280 -40.74 -37.10 -32.25
N CYS A 281 -40.88 -36.99 -30.93
CA CYS A 281 -42.06 -36.44 -30.25
C CYS A 281 -41.97 -34.90 -30.15
N ARG A 282 -42.99 -34.19 -30.65
CA ARG A 282 -43.03 -32.72 -30.66
C ARG A 282 -43.07 -32.13 -29.25
N ASP A 283 -43.88 -32.72 -28.36
CA ASP A 283 -44.07 -32.23 -26.99
C ASP A 283 -42.79 -32.40 -26.16
N ASP A 284 -42.07 -33.50 -26.38
CA ASP A 284 -40.77 -33.75 -25.75
C ASP A 284 -39.70 -32.75 -26.21
N VAL A 285 -39.70 -32.35 -27.49
CA VAL A 285 -38.78 -31.32 -27.99
C VAL A 285 -39.11 -29.95 -27.37
N ILE A 286 -40.39 -29.60 -27.23
CA ILE A 286 -40.81 -28.36 -26.54
C ILE A 286 -40.38 -28.39 -25.07
N LYS A 287 -40.58 -29.52 -24.39
CA LYS A 287 -40.17 -29.74 -23.00
C LYS A 287 -38.65 -29.66 -22.84
N ALA A 288 -37.88 -30.25 -23.76
CA ALA A 288 -36.41 -30.18 -23.77
C ALA A 288 -35.90 -28.74 -23.94
N ILE A 289 -36.49 -27.98 -24.88
CA ILE A 289 -36.17 -26.57 -25.10
C ILE A 289 -36.46 -25.77 -23.82
N SER A 290 -37.63 -25.98 -23.20
CA SER A 290 -38.01 -25.30 -21.95
C SER A 290 -36.99 -25.56 -20.82
N ILE A 291 -36.63 -26.83 -20.59
CA ILE A 291 -35.65 -27.23 -19.56
C ILE A 291 -34.28 -26.59 -19.81
N LEU A 292 -33.80 -26.60 -21.05
CA LEU A 292 -32.48 -26.07 -21.39
C LEU A 292 -32.46 -24.53 -21.35
N SER A 293 -33.53 -23.87 -21.78
CA SER A 293 -33.70 -22.42 -21.63
C SER A 293 -33.74 -22.01 -20.16
N GLU A 294 -34.45 -22.75 -19.31
CA GLU A 294 -34.46 -22.51 -17.86
C GLU A 294 -33.06 -22.72 -17.24
N ARG A 295 -32.36 -23.80 -17.62
CA ARG A 295 -30.98 -24.05 -17.18
C ARG A 295 -30.03 -22.91 -17.58
N SER A 296 -30.13 -22.41 -18.83
CA SER A 296 -29.34 -21.26 -19.27
C SER A 296 -29.65 -20.03 -18.41
N ALA A 297 -30.93 -19.72 -18.21
CA ALA A 297 -31.35 -18.57 -17.39
C ALA A 297 -30.86 -18.68 -15.93
N VAL A 298 -30.86 -19.88 -15.35
CA VAL A 298 -30.31 -20.12 -13.99
C VAL A 298 -28.80 -19.87 -13.97
N TYR A 299 -28.06 -20.32 -14.97
CA TYR A 299 -26.62 -20.06 -15.05
C TYR A 299 -26.31 -18.58 -15.30
N GLN A 300 -27.10 -17.89 -16.13
CA GLN A 300 -26.98 -16.46 -16.34
C GLN A 300 -27.24 -15.68 -15.04
N ARG A 301 -28.33 -15.99 -14.31
CA ARG A 301 -28.59 -15.39 -13.00
C ARG A 301 -27.45 -15.60 -12.00
N LYS A 302 -26.76 -16.76 -12.05
CA LYS A 302 -25.57 -17.01 -11.21
C LYS A 302 -24.42 -16.08 -11.56
N LEU A 303 -24.18 -15.82 -12.85
CA LEU A 303 -23.18 -14.85 -13.30
C LEU A 303 -23.53 -13.44 -12.84
N ASP A 304 -24.76 -13.00 -13.09
CA ASP A 304 -25.23 -11.67 -12.69
C ASP A 304 -25.13 -11.48 -11.17
N THR A 305 -25.53 -12.50 -10.39
CA THR A 305 -25.42 -12.48 -8.93
C THR A 305 -23.96 -12.40 -8.48
N HIS A 306 -23.06 -13.12 -9.14
CA HIS A 306 -21.63 -13.07 -8.84
C HIS A 306 -21.06 -11.68 -9.11
N GLU A 307 -21.42 -11.06 -10.22
CA GLU A 307 -21.00 -9.70 -10.58
C GLU A 307 -21.53 -8.66 -9.60
N LYS A 308 -22.83 -8.70 -9.27
CA LYS A 308 -23.44 -7.85 -8.24
C LYS A 308 -22.76 -8.02 -6.88
N ARG A 309 -22.44 -9.25 -6.45
CA ARG A 309 -21.69 -9.49 -5.20
C ARG A 309 -20.29 -8.92 -5.24
N LYS A 310 -19.61 -8.99 -6.39
CA LYS A 310 -18.27 -8.43 -6.57
C LYS A 310 -18.30 -6.91 -6.53
N GLU A 311 -19.28 -6.29 -7.17
CA GLU A 311 -19.53 -4.85 -7.09
C GLU A 311 -19.86 -4.43 -5.68
N PHE A 312 -20.78 -5.12 -5.01
CA PHE A 312 -21.12 -4.87 -3.61
C PHE A 312 -19.89 -4.98 -2.69
N SER A 313 -19.06 -6.02 -2.87
CA SER A 313 -17.81 -6.17 -2.09
C SER A 313 -16.82 -5.03 -2.36
N ARG A 314 -16.67 -4.60 -3.61
CA ARG A 314 -15.83 -3.44 -3.98
C ARG A 314 -16.37 -2.15 -3.38
N ALA A 315 -17.68 -1.93 -3.47
CA ALA A 315 -18.40 -0.80 -2.90
C ALA A 315 -18.25 -0.76 -1.38
N ASN A 316 -18.51 -1.88 -0.70
CA ASN A 316 -18.35 -1.99 0.75
C ASN A 316 -16.91 -1.76 1.19
N ARG A 317 -15.93 -2.35 0.49
CA ARG A 317 -14.51 -2.08 0.76
C ARG A 317 -14.15 -0.60 0.53
N SER A 318 -14.70 0.02 -0.52
CA SER A 318 -14.51 1.46 -0.76
C SER A 318 -15.18 2.30 0.31
N PHE A 319 -16.33 1.90 0.82
CA PHE A 319 -17.01 2.58 1.91
C PHE A 319 -16.22 2.45 3.22
N GLU A 320 -15.75 1.25 3.56
CA GLU A 320 -14.97 1.01 4.78
C GLU A 320 -13.64 1.78 4.78
N LEU A 321 -12.89 1.72 3.67
CA LEU A 321 -11.52 2.27 3.61
C LEU A 321 -11.43 3.68 2.99
N TYR A 322 -12.41 4.09 2.17
CA TYR A 322 -12.34 5.30 1.34
C TYR A 322 -13.71 6.03 1.26
N ARG A 323 -14.36 6.28 2.40
CA ARG A 323 -15.70 6.88 2.52
C ARG A 323 -15.95 8.06 1.57
N SER A 324 -15.07 9.07 1.58
CA SER A 324 -15.24 10.26 0.74
C SER A 324 -15.29 9.93 -0.75
N ARG A 325 -14.45 9.00 -1.21
CA ARG A 325 -14.43 8.56 -2.61
C ARG A 325 -15.66 7.73 -2.97
N PHE A 326 -16.13 6.90 -2.04
CA PHE A 326 -17.37 6.15 -2.21
C PHE A 326 -18.57 7.08 -2.45
N TYR A 327 -18.74 8.10 -1.62
CA TYR A 327 -19.82 9.09 -1.80
C TYR A 327 -19.67 9.94 -3.06
N GLN A 328 -18.44 10.29 -3.45
CA GLN A 328 -18.19 10.99 -4.71
C GLN A 328 -18.63 10.14 -5.92
N ASN A 329 -18.33 8.85 -5.91
CA ASN A 329 -18.72 7.93 -6.98
C ASN A 329 -20.23 7.68 -7.02
N LEU A 330 -20.93 7.72 -5.88
CA LEU A 330 -22.40 7.62 -5.84
C LEU A 330 -23.08 8.84 -6.45
N GLY A 331 -22.51 10.03 -6.27
CA GLY A 331 -23.06 11.29 -6.75
C GLY A 331 -22.91 11.53 -8.26
N GLY A 332 -22.43 10.55 -9.04
CA GLY A 332 -22.27 10.68 -10.49
C GLY A 332 -21.33 11.82 -10.92
N LYS A 333 -20.40 12.24 -10.06
CA LYS A 333 -19.38 13.22 -10.45
C LYS A 333 -18.39 12.55 -11.39
N ASP A 334 -18.73 12.53 -12.67
CA ASP A 334 -17.84 12.03 -13.70
C ASP A 334 -16.58 12.91 -13.78
N PRO A 335 -15.39 12.29 -13.90
CA PRO A 335 -14.16 12.99 -14.26
C PRO A 335 -14.26 13.77 -15.58
N GLU A 336 -15.27 13.50 -16.41
CA GLU A 336 -15.51 14.13 -17.72
C GLU A 336 -15.85 15.63 -17.64
N LEU A 337 -16.08 16.19 -16.45
CA LEU A 337 -16.27 17.64 -16.27
C LEU A 337 -15.05 18.48 -16.68
N LEU A 338 -13.85 17.89 -16.69
CA LEU A 338 -12.62 18.57 -17.11
C LEU A 338 -12.44 18.61 -18.64
N THR A 339 -13.23 17.84 -19.40
CA THR A 339 -13.11 17.71 -20.86
C THR A 339 -13.81 18.82 -21.63
N GLN A 340 -14.55 19.70 -20.96
CA GLN A 340 -15.34 20.76 -21.60
C GLN A 340 -14.62 22.11 -21.72
N VAL A 341 -13.48 22.31 -21.05
CA VAL A 341 -12.74 23.58 -21.12
C VAL A 341 -11.57 23.45 -22.10
N ASP A 342 -11.42 24.44 -22.97
CA ASP A 342 -10.31 24.53 -23.91
C ASP A 342 -8.97 24.61 -23.17
N GLU A 343 -8.06 23.69 -23.46
CA GLU A 343 -6.73 23.63 -22.86
C GLU A 343 -5.93 24.92 -23.13
N GLU A 344 -6.14 25.54 -24.30
CA GLU A 344 -5.44 26.76 -24.68
C GLU A 344 -5.91 27.98 -23.88
N ASP A 345 -7.20 28.09 -23.56
CA ASP A 345 -7.73 29.11 -22.65
C ASP A 345 -7.12 28.96 -21.24
N VAL A 346 -7.06 27.72 -20.74
CA VAL A 346 -6.44 27.41 -19.44
C VAL A 346 -4.96 27.80 -19.47
N ARG A 347 -4.22 27.39 -20.50
CA ARG A 347 -2.79 27.72 -20.66
C ARG A 347 -2.58 29.23 -20.69
N ARG A 348 -3.39 29.97 -21.46
CA ARG A 348 -3.32 31.42 -21.59
C ARG A 348 -3.61 32.14 -20.28
N TYR A 349 -4.65 31.73 -19.54
CA TYR A 349 -4.97 32.35 -18.26
C TYR A 349 -3.83 32.15 -17.25
N TRP A 350 -3.38 30.91 -17.08
CA TRP A 350 -2.37 30.56 -16.08
C TRP A 350 -0.95 31.00 -16.45
N SER A 351 -0.66 31.26 -17.74
CA SER A 351 0.61 31.85 -18.16
C SER A 351 0.79 33.29 -17.69
N THR A 352 -0.28 34.01 -17.32
CA THR A 352 -0.20 35.37 -16.75
C THR A 352 0.08 35.40 -15.24
N MET A 353 -0.08 34.26 -14.56
CA MET A 353 0.04 34.16 -13.09
C MET A 353 1.49 33.93 -12.65
N TRP A 354 1.90 34.40 -11.47
CA TRP A 354 3.25 34.22 -10.90
C TRP A 354 4.41 34.83 -11.73
N VAL A 355 4.13 35.82 -12.59
CA VAL A 355 5.15 36.62 -13.30
C VAL A 355 5.48 37.86 -12.48
N ARG A 356 6.73 38.32 -12.55
CA ARG A 356 7.09 39.69 -12.16
C ARG A 356 6.32 40.69 -13.02
N LYS A 357 5.69 41.69 -12.43
CA LYS A 357 5.01 42.74 -13.19
C LYS A 357 5.99 43.84 -13.57
N GLU A 358 5.77 44.47 -14.71
CA GLU A 358 6.54 45.67 -15.12
C GLU A 358 6.38 46.83 -14.13
N THR A 359 5.26 46.88 -13.41
CA THR A 359 5.00 47.88 -12.36
C THR A 359 5.59 47.53 -11.00
N ASP A 360 6.26 46.39 -10.84
CA ASP A 360 6.88 46.01 -9.57
C ASP A 360 8.13 46.88 -9.34
N GLN A 361 8.08 47.74 -8.31
CA GLN A 361 9.21 48.56 -7.85
C GLN A 361 10.26 47.69 -7.13
N ASP A 362 11.50 48.17 -7.02
CA ASP A 362 12.57 47.49 -6.28
C ASP A 362 13.02 48.24 -5.01
N ASP A 363 12.60 49.50 -4.85
CA ASP A 363 12.80 50.29 -3.64
C ASP A 363 11.56 50.22 -2.75
N PHE A 364 11.74 49.69 -1.54
CA PHE A 364 10.69 49.57 -0.54
C PHE A 364 11.06 50.29 0.76
N SER A 365 12.06 51.16 0.75
CA SER A 365 12.58 51.85 1.94
C SER A 365 11.49 52.47 2.81
N GLU A 366 10.46 53.07 2.20
CA GLU A 366 9.29 53.63 2.89
C GLU A 366 8.47 52.57 3.66
N TYR A 367 8.38 51.35 3.14
CA TYR A 367 7.51 50.28 3.67
C TYR A 367 8.22 49.29 4.59
N LEU A 368 9.55 49.37 4.72
CA LEU A 368 10.32 48.48 5.58
C LEU A 368 10.26 48.95 7.04
N THR A 369 10.34 47.99 7.97
CA THR A 369 10.56 48.33 9.39
C THR A 369 11.95 48.88 9.62
N GLU A 370 12.13 49.61 10.72
CA GLU A 370 13.45 49.97 11.23
C GLU A 370 14.33 48.72 11.41
N HIS A 371 15.63 48.92 11.24
CA HIS A 371 16.60 47.84 11.35
C HIS A 371 16.62 47.30 12.78
N VAL A 372 16.36 46.00 12.94
CA VAL A 372 16.34 45.36 14.26
C VAL A 372 17.75 44.89 14.60
N PRO A 373 18.37 45.32 15.73
CA PRO A 373 19.73 44.92 16.09
C PRO A 373 19.93 43.40 16.09
N GLU A 374 21.15 42.97 15.78
CA GLU A 374 21.55 41.56 15.91
C GLU A 374 21.40 41.07 17.35
N CYS A 375 21.09 39.78 17.52
CA CYS A 375 20.99 39.17 18.83
C CYS A 375 22.36 38.59 19.24
N GLU A 376 22.89 38.99 20.40
CA GLU A 376 24.17 38.49 20.92
C GLU A 376 24.12 36.98 21.28
N ASN A 377 22.93 36.47 21.61
CA ASN A 377 22.71 35.05 21.87
C ASN A 377 22.52 34.28 20.55
N ARG A 378 23.51 33.45 20.20
CA ARG A 378 23.51 32.57 19.03
C ARG A 378 22.39 31.53 19.09
N MET A 379 21.17 31.92 18.71
CA MET A 379 20.13 31.00 18.21
C MET A 379 20.40 30.59 16.74
N ASP A 380 21.66 30.70 16.31
CA ASP A 380 22.14 30.43 14.96
C ASP A 380 22.21 28.93 14.64
N CYS A 381 21.98 28.06 15.63
CA CYS A 381 22.12 26.63 15.42
C CYS A 381 20.95 26.07 14.61
N PHE A 382 21.30 25.37 13.52
CA PHE A 382 20.39 24.46 12.84
C PHE A 382 19.86 23.40 13.84
N PRO A 383 18.61 22.90 13.69
CA PRO A 383 18.06 21.91 14.61
C PRO A 383 19.00 20.72 14.79
N THR A 384 19.07 20.19 16.00
CA THR A 384 19.81 18.96 16.31
C THR A 384 19.16 17.75 15.64
N GLU A 385 19.89 16.63 15.58
CA GLU A 385 19.38 15.37 15.02
C GLU A 385 18.15 14.86 15.80
N LEU A 386 18.14 15.03 17.14
CA LEU A 386 17.00 14.67 18.00
C LEU A 386 15.76 15.53 17.70
N GLU A 387 15.93 16.85 17.54
CA GLU A 387 14.83 17.74 17.15
C GLU A 387 14.29 17.40 15.76
N PHE A 388 15.18 17.04 14.83
CA PHE A 388 14.79 16.55 13.51
C PHE A 388 13.94 15.28 13.58
N GLU A 389 14.32 14.31 14.40
CA GLU A 389 13.54 13.08 14.58
C GLU A 389 12.12 13.37 15.12
N GLU A 390 11.98 14.29 16.08
CA GLU A 390 10.68 14.74 16.57
C GLU A 390 9.88 15.47 15.46
N ILE A 391 10.51 16.29 14.63
CA ILE A 391 9.86 16.93 13.47
C ILE A 391 9.28 15.87 12.51
N VAL A 392 10.05 14.81 12.24
CA VAL A 392 9.68 13.69 11.36
C VAL A 392 8.51 12.90 11.95
N LYS A 393 8.56 12.57 13.23
CA LYS A 393 7.52 11.80 13.95
C LYS A 393 6.11 12.37 13.76
N TRP A 394 5.98 13.69 13.75
CA TRP A 394 4.72 14.42 13.59
C TRP A 394 4.34 14.73 12.13
N LEU A 395 5.04 14.18 11.12
CA LEU A 395 4.64 14.37 9.73
C LEU A 395 3.32 13.61 9.41
N PRO A 396 2.37 14.24 8.71
CA PRO A 396 1.15 13.58 8.27
C PRO A 396 1.47 12.52 7.19
N SER A 397 1.28 11.24 7.51
CA SER A 397 1.75 10.08 6.70
C SER A 397 1.40 10.16 5.21
N TRP A 398 0.16 10.54 4.87
CA TRP A 398 -0.35 10.46 3.50
C TRP A 398 -0.59 11.83 2.86
N LYS A 399 0.20 12.84 3.26
CA LYS A 399 0.24 14.15 2.58
C LYS A 399 0.58 13.94 1.10
N ALA A 400 -0.01 14.75 0.22
CA ALA A 400 0.21 14.62 -1.21
C ALA A 400 1.69 14.88 -1.55
N PRO A 401 2.36 13.93 -2.24
CA PRO A 401 3.73 14.09 -2.71
C PRO A 401 3.78 15.03 -3.91
N GLY A 402 4.98 15.51 -4.22
CA GLY A 402 5.25 16.30 -5.42
C GLY A 402 5.64 15.40 -6.59
N PRO A 403 6.52 15.89 -7.50
CA PRO A 403 7.01 15.12 -8.63
C PRO A 403 7.69 13.80 -8.25
N ASP A 404 8.32 13.76 -7.09
CA ASP A 404 9.00 12.57 -6.53
C ASP A 404 8.07 11.41 -6.17
N GLY A 405 6.77 11.66 -5.96
CA GLY A 405 5.82 10.63 -5.58
C GLY A 405 6.04 10.02 -4.18
N ILE A 406 6.87 10.65 -3.32
CA ILE A 406 7.27 10.12 -2.00
C ILE A 406 6.31 10.57 -0.90
N TYR A 407 5.68 9.62 -0.21
CA TYR A 407 4.82 9.90 0.94
C TYR A 407 5.61 10.06 2.24
N ASN A 408 5.12 10.93 3.12
CA ASN A 408 5.68 11.10 4.48
C ASN A 408 5.68 9.82 5.29
N PHE A 409 4.77 8.87 5.00
CA PHE A 409 4.73 7.56 5.63
C PHE A 409 6.08 6.86 5.53
N PHE A 410 6.67 6.82 4.33
CA PHE A 410 7.96 6.17 4.11
C PHE A 410 9.12 7.01 4.66
N ILE A 411 9.07 8.34 4.58
CA ILE A 411 10.06 9.21 5.25
C ILE A 411 10.08 8.93 6.76
N ARG A 412 8.91 8.82 7.40
CA ARG A 412 8.79 8.53 8.83
C ARG A 412 9.25 7.14 9.21
N LYS A 413 8.90 6.16 8.39
CA LYS A 413 9.09 4.75 8.70
C LYS A 413 10.47 4.23 8.29
N CYS A 414 11.12 4.83 7.29
CA CYS A 414 12.46 4.46 6.84
C CYS A 414 13.54 5.09 7.75
N THR A 415 13.57 4.71 9.02
CA THR A 415 14.43 5.34 10.06
C THR A 415 15.92 5.21 9.74
N SER A 416 16.32 4.16 9.05
CA SER A 416 17.72 3.97 8.61
C SER A 416 18.23 5.06 7.67
N LEU A 417 17.34 5.88 7.07
CA LEU A 417 17.70 7.02 6.23
C LEU A 417 17.73 8.36 6.98
N HIS A 418 17.24 8.42 8.22
CA HIS A 418 17.04 9.69 8.94
C HIS A 418 18.32 10.49 9.07
N LYS A 419 19.42 9.85 9.48
CA LYS A 419 20.73 10.49 9.58
C LYS A 419 21.19 11.10 8.24
N LYS A 420 21.04 10.37 7.13
CA LYS A 420 21.44 10.86 5.80
C LYS A 420 20.55 11.99 5.32
N ILE A 421 19.24 11.91 5.58
CA ILE A 421 18.29 12.99 5.30
C ILE A 421 18.66 14.24 6.10
N TYR A 422 18.93 14.09 7.40
CA TYR A 422 19.33 15.19 8.27
C TYR A 422 20.62 15.87 7.80
N GLU A 423 21.66 15.11 7.48
CA GLU A 423 22.92 15.61 6.91
C GLU A 423 22.66 16.43 5.63
N LEU A 424 21.85 15.89 4.71
CA LEU A 424 21.49 16.58 3.46
C LEU A 424 20.71 17.87 3.68
N ILE A 425 19.71 17.86 4.56
CA ILE A 425 18.95 19.06 4.91
C ILE A 425 19.89 20.13 5.45
N LYS A 426 20.75 19.77 6.40
CA LYS A 426 21.70 20.71 7.01
C LYS A 426 22.62 21.33 5.96
N ARG A 427 23.26 20.52 5.11
CA ARG A 427 24.12 21.02 4.03
C ARG A 427 23.37 21.91 3.04
N THR A 428 22.13 21.55 2.68
CA THR A 428 21.29 22.37 1.79
C THR A 428 20.94 23.71 2.44
N CYS A 429 20.59 23.73 3.73
CA CYS A 429 20.31 24.96 4.46
C CYS A 429 21.55 25.85 4.66
N MET A 430 22.73 25.27 4.85
CA MET A 430 24.00 26.02 4.94
C MET A 430 24.52 26.50 3.56
N GLY A 431 23.89 26.03 2.48
CA GLY A 431 24.29 26.34 1.10
C GLY A 431 25.59 25.65 0.69
N GLU A 432 25.89 24.51 1.29
CA GLU A 432 27.00 23.60 0.93
C GLU A 432 26.57 22.63 -0.19
N GLU A 433 25.28 22.32 -0.28
CA GLU A 433 24.71 21.38 -1.26
C GLU A 433 23.50 22.02 -1.96
N LYS A 434 23.43 21.96 -3.29
CA LYS A 434 22.23 22.35 -4.04
C LYS A 434 21.46 21.11 -4.45
N ALA A 435 20.20 21.00 -4.01
CA ALA A 435 19.28 19.99 -4.51
C ALA A 435 18.98 20.17 -6.00
N GLU A 436 18.57 19.11 -6.66
CA GLU A 436 18.24 19.10 -8.08
C GLU A 436 16.87 19.76 -8.35
N LYS A 437 16.61 20.12 -9.61
CA LYS A 437 15.42 20.88 -10.02
C LYS A 437 14.10 20.30 -9.48
N TRP A 438 13.91 18.98 -9.56
CA TRP A 438 12.69 18.29 -9.12
C TRP A 438 12.34 18.55 -7.66
N PHE A 439 13.33 18.86 -6.82
CA PHE A 439 13.14 19.16 -5.40
C PHE A 439 12.41 20.50 -5.19
N TYR A 440 12.70 21.48 -6.05
CA TYR A 440 12.11 22.82 -6.04
C TYR A 440 10.91 22.97 -7.01
N THR A 441 10.53 21.90 -7.70
CA THR A 441 9.38 21.89 -8.61
C THR A 441 8.13 21.31 -7.92
N GLY A 442 7.02 22.03 -8.01
CA GLY A 442 5.71 21.57 -7.57
C GLY A 442 4.85 21.02 -8.71
N ILE A 443 3.92 20.11 -8.41
CA ILE A 443 2.84 19.75 -9.34
C ILE A 443 1.59 20.55 -8.98
N THR A 444 1.10 21.38 -9.88
CA THR A 444 -0.13 22.15 -9.69
C THR A 444 -1.31 21.42 -10.33
N TYR A 445 -2.22 20.95 -9.51
CA TYR A 445 -3.50 20.39 -9.96
C TYR A 445 -4.55 21.49 -10.04
N LEU A 446 -5.24 21.59 -11.18
CA LEU A 446 -6.35 22.49 -11.36
C LEU A 446 -7.65 21.83 -10.91
N ILE A 447 -8.20 22.29 -9.78
CA ILE A 447 -9.45 21.77 -9.23
C ILE A 447 -10.61 22.66 -9.70
N PRO A 448 -11.63 22.12 -10.38
CA PRO A 448 -12.74 22.90 -10.90
C PRO A 448 -13.62 23.45 -9.77
N LYS A 449 -14.05 24.70 -9.92
CA LYS A 449 -15.12 25.32 -9.12
C LYS A 449 -16.45 25.06 -9.83
N GLY A 450 -17.29 24.18 -9.27
CA GLY A 450 -18.55 23.82 -9.93
C GLY A 450 -18.31 23.21 -11.32
N THR A 451 -19.04 23.69 -12.33
CA THR A 451 -18.85 23.34 -13.74
C THR A 451 -17.97 24.41 -14.39
N PRO A 452 -16.68 24.14 -14.66
CA PRO A 452 -15.76 25.14 -15.17
C PRO A 452 -16.08 25.47 -16.64
N LYS A 453 -16.00 26.75 -17.01
CA LYS A 453 -16.16 27.21 -18.41
C LYS A 453 -14.90 27.88 -18.96
N GLN A 454 -14.08 28.44 -18.07
CA GLN A 454 -12.88 29.22 -18.40
C GLN A 454 -11.73 28.92 -17.43
N GLY A 455 -10.50 29.26 -17.80
CA GLY A 455 -9.29 28.97 -17.01
C GLY A 455 -9.31 29.50 -15.57
N SER A 456 -10.04 30.59 -15.30
CA SER A 456 -10.16 31.19 -13.96
C SER A 456 -11.12 30.47 -13.00
N ASP A 457 -11.94 29.56 -13.54
CA ASP A 457 -12.86 28.72 -12.77
C ASP A 457 -12.14 27.57 -12.06
N PHE A 458 -10.83 27.48 -12.22
CA PHE A 458 -10.00 26.51 -11.51
C PHE A 458 -9.37 27.12 -10.27
N ARG A 459 -9.24 26.31 -9.22
CA ARG A 459 -8.39 26.58 -8.07
C ARG A 459 -7.08 25.81 -8.23
N PRO A 460 -5.92 26.47 -8.19
CA PRO A 460 -4.64 25.79 -8.27
C PRO A 460 -4.32 25.18 -6.90
N ILE A 461 -3.90 23.92 -6.89
CA ILE A 461 -3.31 23.28 -5.71
C ILE A 461 -1.94 22.72 -6.08
N THR A 462 -0.90 23.38 -5.57
CA THR A 462 0.49 22.99 -5.79
C THR A 462 0.95 21.97 -4.75
N CYS A 463 1.47 20.84 -5.21
CA CYS A 463 2.06 19.79 -4.39
C CYS A 463 3.58 19.79 -4.59
N MET A 464 4.31 20.37 -3.64
CA MET A 464 5.78 20.28 -3.58
C MET A 464 6.24 18.88 -3.11
N SER A 465 7.50 18.54 -3.36
CA SER A 465 8.14 17.36 -2.76
C SER A 465 7.97 17.36 -1.23
N ASN A 466 7.71 16.18 -0.66
CA ASN A 466 7.66 16.04 0.79
C ASN A 466 9.04 16.19 1.45
N LEU A 467 10.11 15.90 0.72
CA LEU A 467 11.47 16.14 1.18
C LEU A 467 11.75 17.66 1.25
N TYR A 468 11.33 18.41 0.23
CA TYR A 468 11.36 19.88 0.27
C TYR A 468 10.58 20.46 1.46
N LYS A 469 9.34 20.02 1.65
CA LYS A 469 8.49 20.45 2.78
C LYS A 469 9.08 20.06 4.15
N LEU A 470 9.86 18.99 4.23
CA LEU A 470 10.57 18.62 5.45
C LEU A 470 11.75 19.58 5.71
N THR A 471 12.52 19.90 4.67
CA THR A 471 13.61 20.90 4.75
C THR A 471 13.08 22.25 5.22
N THR A 472 12.06 22.79 4.57
CA THR A 472 11.46 24.08 4.95
C THR A 472 10.81 24.03 6.33
N LYS A 473 10.25 22.89 6.76
CA LYS A 473 9.74 22.71 8.13
C LYS A 473 10.84 22.81 9.18
N CYS A 474 12.04 22.29 8.92
CA CYS A 474 13.19 22.45 9.82
C CYS A 474 13.58 23.93 9.95
N VAL A 475 13.64 24.65 8.84
CA VAL A 475 13.92 26.11 8.83
C VAL A 475 12.82 26.88 9.56
N THR A 476 11.56 26.51 9.35
CA THR A 476 10.40 27.16 9.99
C THR A 476 10.49 27.08 11.51
N GLN A 477 10.94 25.95 12.08
CA GLN A 477 11.09 25.80 13.52
C GLN A 477 12.09 26.79 14.10
N VAL A 478 13.27 26.93 13.46
CA VAL A 478 14.28 27.91 13.91
C VAL A 478 13.76 29.34 13.74
N MET A 479 13.15 29.67 12.60
CA MET A 479 12.60 31.00 12.37
C MET A 479 11.53 31.36 13.41
N GLN A 480 10.63 30.44 13.76
CA GLN A 480 9.61 30.66 14.80
C GLN A 480 10.25 30.95 16.16
N LEU A 481 11.28 30.21 16.53
CA LEU A 481 12.01 30.45 17.78
C LEU A 481 12.65 31.84 17.80
N VAL A 482 13.30 32.25 16.71
CA VAL A 482 13.90 33.59 16.58
C VAL A 482 12.83 34.68 16.67
N VAL A 483 11.70 34.50 15.97
CA VAL A 483 10.58 35.45 15.96
C VAL A 483 10.00 35.65 17.36
N GLU A 484 9.80 34.57 18.10
CA GLU A 484 9.21 34.63 19.45
C GLU A 484 10.20 35.19 20.48
N HIS A 485 11.44 34.69 20.49
CA HIS A 485 12.46 35.13 21.44
C HIS A 485 12.78 36.63 21.29
N ARG A 486 12.75 37.16 20.05
CA ARG A 486 13.01 38.57 19.76
C ARG A 486 11.75 39.42 19.62
N SER A 487 10.56 38.85 19.85
CA SER A 487 9.27 39.55 19.71
C SER A 487 9.16 40.34 18.39
N LEU A 488 9.48 39.66 17.27
CA LEU A 488 9.57 40.32 15.95
C LEU A 488 8.20 40.63 15.33
N LEU A 489 7.11 40.02 15.81
CA LEU A 489 5.76 40.29 15.34
C LEU A 489 5.09 41.38 16.17
N SER A 490 4.19 42.15 15.56
CA SER A 490 3.30 43.08 16.28
C SER A 490 2.37 42.31 17.22
N GLU A 491 2.03 42.88 18.38
CA GLU A 491 1.11 42.25 19.36
C GLU A 491 -0.29 42.01 18.77
N ASN A 492 -0.69 42.84 17.80
CA ASN A 492 -1.98 42.70 17.11
C ASN A 492 -1.98 41.56 16.06
N GLN A 493 -0.81 40.96 15.77
CA GLN A 493 -0.72 39.85 14.84
C GLN A 493 -1.04 38.53 15.56
N LEU A 494 -2.24 38.01 15.30
CA LEU A 494 -2.67 36.72 15.86
C LEU A 494 -2.49 35.55 14.88
N GLY A 495 -2.07 35.81 13.64
CA GLY A 495 -1.79 34.80 12.62
C GLY A 495 -0.40 34.18 12.76
N THR A 496 -0.33 32.85 12.68
CA THR A 496 0.94 32.08 12.68
C THR A 496 1.76 32.21 13.98
N VAL A 497 1.16 32.70 15.06
CA VAL A 497 1.77 32.72 16.41
C VAL A 497 1.46 31.41 17.13
N ARG A 498 2.47 30.80 17.78
CA ARG A 498 2.26 29.55 18.52
C ARG A 498 1.34 29.80 19.71
N MET A 499 0.51 28.79 20.02
CA MET A 499 -0.43 28.79 21.15
C MET A 499 -1.54 29.86 21.11
N VAL A 500 -1.75 30.53 19.98
CA VAL A 500 -2.81 31.55 19.78
C VAL A 500 -3.94 30.98 18.92
N GLN A 501 -5.21 31.16 19.33
CA GLN A 501 -6.40 30.71 18.60
C GLN A 501 -6.85 31.70 17.49
N GLY A 502 -5.90 32.46 16.93
CA GLY A 502 -6.05 33.35 15.77
C GLY A 502 -7.37 34.11 15.72
N ALA A 503 -8.17 33.85 14.68
CA ALA A 503 -9.45 34.52 14.44
C ALA A 503 -10.47 34.38 15.59
N LYS A 504 -10.41 33.31 16.39
CA LYS A 504 -11.33 33.11 17.51
C LYS A 504 -11.01 34.08 18.65
N GLU A 505 -9.73 34.23 18.97
CA GLU A 505 -9.28 35.23 19.94
C GLU A 505 -9.55 36.65 19.44
N GLN A 506 -9.26 36.96 18.17
CA GLN A 506 -9.59 38.25 17.58
C GLN A 506 -11.09 38.56 17.71
N ASN A 507 -11.95 37.58 17.47
CA ASN A 507 -13.40 37.78 17.56
C ASN A 507 -13.84 38.10 18.99
N MET A 508 -13.25 37.44 20.00
CA MET A 508 -13.53 37.75 21.41
C MET A 508 -13.10 39.18 21.76
N ILE A 509 -11.91 39.59 21.31
CA ILE A 509 -11.40 40.96 21.50
C ILE A 509 -12.33 41.98 20.83
N ASN A 510 -12.74 41.74 19.58
CA ASN A 510 -13.65 42.62 18.85
C ASN A 510 -14.99 42.78 19.57
N ILE A 511 -15.56 41.70 20.11
CA ILE A 511 -16.81 41.75 20.89
C ILE A 511 -16.62 42.58 22.16
N ALA A 512 -15.51 42.39 22.89
CA ALA A 512 -15.22 43.13 24.12
C ALA A 512 -15.07 44.63 23.84
N ILE A 513 -14.28 45.00 22.82
CA ILE A 513 -14.07 46.40 22.42
C ILE A 513 -15.39 47.03 21.97
N ASN A 514 -16.19 46.33 21.16
CA ASN A 514 -17.48 46.86 20.71
C ASN A 514 -18.44 47.10 21.87
N ARG A 515 -18.48 46.19 22.87
CA ARG A 515 -19.29 46.38 24.08
C ARG A 515 -18.83 47.58 24.90
N ALA A 516 -17.52 47.72 25.10
CA ALA A 516 -16.94 48.86 25.81
C ALA A 516 -17.23 50.20 25.09
N ALA A 517 -17.30 50.17 23.76
CA ALA A 517 -17.70 51.30 22.92
C ALA A 517 -19.22 51.49 22.80
N GLY A 518 -20.03 50.90 23.69
CA GLY A 518 -21.49 51.04 23.68
C GLY A 518 -22.18 50.45 22.43
N ASN A 519 -21.57 49.42 21.83
CA ASN A 519 -21.98 48.81 20.57
C ASN A 519 -22.04 49.78 19.37
N ASN A 520 -21.26 50.87 19.40
CA ASN A 520 -21.22 51.86 18.33
C ASN A 520 -19.89 51.84 17.54
N LEU A 521 -19.07 50.79 17.70
CA LEU A 521 -17.82 50.65 16.95
C LEU A 521 -18.12 50.49 15.45
N LYS A 522 -17.40 51.24 14.61
CA LYS A 522 -17.40 51.02 13.16
C LYS A 522 -16.18 50.18 12.79
N THR A 523 -16.39 49.13 12.01
CA THR A 523 -15.34 48.19 11.63
C THR A 523 -15.23 48.07 10.12
N ALA A 524 -14.00 48.10 9.59
CA ALA A 524 -13.70 47.78 8.20
C ALA A 524 -13.04 46.40 8.11
N TRP A 525 -13.51 45.57 7.17
CA TRP A 525 -12.90 44.27 6.88
C TRP A 525 -12.17 44.35 5.55
N ILE A 526 -10.84 44.22 5.59
CA ILE A 526 -9.97 44.30 4.43
C ILE A 526 -9.47 42.89 4.11
N ASP A 527 -9.68 42.43 2.88
CA ASP A 527 -9.16 41.15 2.40
C ASP A 527 -8.13 41.34 1.29
N VAL A 528 -7.01 40.64 1.40
CA VAL A 528 -5.90 40.74 0.44
C VAL A 528 -6.13 39.74 -0.69
N LYS A 529 -6.50 40.25 -1.86
CA LYS A 529 -6.74 39.44 -3.05
C LYS A 529 -5.48 38.63 -3.42
N LYS A 530 -5.61 37.30 -3.43
CA LYS A 530 -4.53 36.35 -3.78
C LYS A 530 -3.24 36.58 -2.94
N ALA A 531 -3.42 36.80 -1.64
CA ALA A 531 -2.36 37.14 -0.69
C ALA A 531 -1.00 36.44 -0.91
N PHE A 532 -0.99 35.11 -1.02
CA PHE A 532 0.27 34.37 -1.22
C PHE A 532 0.85 34.53 -2.62
N ASP A 533 0.02 34.60 -3.67
CA ASP A 533 0.50 34.78 -5.05
C ASP A 533 1.00 36.22 -5.30
N SER A 534 0.60 37.19 -4.45
CA SER A 534 0.92 38.60 -4.64
C SER A 534 2.25 39.06 -4.05
N VAL A 535 2.90 38.27 -3.19
CA VAL A 535 4.15 38.67 -2.52
C VAL A 535 5.30 38.79 -3.53
N GLN A 536 5.93 39.96 -3.62
CA GLN A 536 7.14 40.14 -4.44
C GLN A 536 8.36 39.56 -3.72
N HIS A 537 9.22 38.84 -4.45
CA HIS A 537 10.38 38.18 -3.86
C HIS A 537 11.42 39.18 -3.32
N ASN A 538 11.68 40.26 -4.05
CA ASN A 538 12.61 41.32 -3.62
C ASN A 538 12.14 41.97 -2.31
N TYR A 539 10.85 42.33 -2.22
CA TYR A 539 10.25 42.87 -0.98
C TYR A 539 10.37 41.89 0.18
N LEU A 540 10.03 40.61 -0.03
CA LEU A 540 10.15 39.57 0.98
C LEU A 540 11.58 39.45 1.50
N LEU A 541 12.57 39.38 0.61
CA LEU A 541 13.97 39.25 1.00
C LEU A 541 14.47 40.47 1.79
N GLN A 542 14.14 41.70 1.35
CA GLN A 542 14.48 42.92 2.07
C GLN A 542 13.82 42.99 3.46
N CYS A 543 12.56 42.55 3.59
CA CYS A 543 11.90 42.45 4.89
C CYS A 543 12.65 41.51 5.85
N ILE A 544 13.02 40.33 5.37
CA ILE A 544 13.74 39.34 6.19
C ILE A 544 15.15 39.82 6.55
N GLU A 545 15.84 40.51 5.64
CA GLU A 545 17.16 41.11 5.91
C GLU A 545 17.10 42.16 7.01
N LYS A 546 16.08 43.03 7.02
CA LYS A 546 15.92 44.06 8.06
C LYS A 546 15.67 43.50 9.46
N LEU A 547 15.17 42.27 9.54
CA LEU A 547 14.93 41.56 10.79
C LEU A 547 16.19 40.87 11.35
N ASN A 548 17.31 40.86 10.61
CA ASN A 548 18.57 40.22 11.00
C ASN A 548 18.37 38.77 11.47
N PHE A 549 17.75 37.94 10.63
CA PHE A 549 17.74 36.49 10.86
C PHE A 549 19.16 35.91 10.69
N PRO A 550 19.45 34.73 11.28
CA PRO A 550 20.72 34.04 11.08
C PRO A 550 21.13 33.99 9.60
N PRO A 551 22.40 34.29 9.24
CA PRO A 551 22.82 34.45 7.85
C PRO A 551 22.51 33.25 6.95
N TRP A 552 22.58 32.03 7.51
CA TRP A 552 22.27 30.80 6.77
C TRP A 552 20.79 30.73 6.34
N ILE A 553 19.85 31.27 7.12
CA ILE A 553 18.42 31.33 6.78
C ILE A 553 18.22 32.26 5.59
N ILE A 554 18.83 33.44 5.63
CA ILE A 554 18.75 34.42 4.55
C ILE A 554 19.33 33.82 3.25
N LYS A 555 20.51 33.19 3.34
CA LYS A 555 21.15 32.50 2.21
C LYS A 555 20.28 31.35 1.66
N PHE A 556 19.68 30.56 2.54
CA PHE A 556 18.77 29.48 2.15
C PHE A 556 17.53 30.02 1.43
N LEU A 557 16.89 31.07 1.95
CA LEU A 557 15.71 31.69 1.35
C LEU A 557 16.02 32.25 -0.04
N LYS A 558 17.10 33.04 -0.18
CA LYS A 558 17.56 33.58 -1.47
C LYS A 558 17.76 32.47 -2.50
N SER A 559 18.54 31.46 -2.14
CA SER A 559 18.86 30.37 -3.08
C SER A 559 17.65 29.49 -3.42
N THR A 560 16.71 29.32 -2.50
CA THR A 560 15.52 28.46 -2.70
C THR A 560 14.43 29.15 -3.50
N ILE A 561 14.11 30.41 -3.20
CA ILE A 561 13.04 31.17 -3.87
C ILE A 561 13.30 31.28 -5.36
N GLU A 562 14.56 31.50 -5.75
CA GLU A 562 14.97 31.58 -7.15
C GLU A 562 14.73 30.28 -7.94
N GLN A 563 14.69 29.12 -7.28
CA GLN A 563 14.56 27.82 -7.95
C GLN A 563 13.11 27.34 -8.09
N TRP A 564 12.15 28.05 -7.49
CA TRP A 564 10.76 27.61 -7.48
C TRP A 564 10.16 27.53 -8.87
N SER A 565 9.60 26.37 -9.17
CA SER A 565 8.92 26.09 -10.43
C SER A 565 7.68 25.23 -10.21
N ILE A 566 6.76 25.27 -11.15
CA ILE A 566 5.52 24.51 -11.13
C ILE A 566 5.24 23.86 -12.48
N ASN A 567 4.70 22.65 -12.42
CA ASN A 567 4.15 21.91 -13.55
C ASN A 567 2.63 21.86 -13.39
N ILE A 568 1.91 22.61 -14.22
CA ILE A 568 0.44 22.64 -14.21
C ILE A 568 -0.08 21.42 -14.96
N LYS A 569 -0.92 20.64 -14.27
CA LYS A 569 -1.55 19.44 -14.83
C LYS A 569 -3.06 19.62 -15.02
N LEU A 570 -3.52 19.25 -16.20
CA LEU A 570 -4.93 19.09 -16.58
C LEU A 570 -5.10 17.67 -17.12
N ASN A 571 -6.10 16.93 -16.64
CA ASN A 571 -6.38 15.55 -17.10
C ASN A 571 -5.18 14.58 -17.08
N ASN A 572 -4.29 14.74 -16.07
CA ASN A 572 -3.01 14.02 -15.91
C ASN A 572 -1.92 14.34 -16.95
N ALA A 573 -2.18 15.22 -17.92
CA ALA A 573 -1.16 15.77 -18.81
C ALA A 573 -0.60 17.07 -18.23
N THR A 574 0.70 17.33 -18.46
CA THR A 574 1.32 18.61 -18.12
C THR A 574 1.06 19.59 -19.27
N ILE A 575 0.41 20.72 -18.98
CA ILE A 575 0.01 21.70 -20.00
C ILE A 575 0.90 22.95 -20.03
N LEU A 576 1.57 23.24 -18.90
CA LEU A 576 2.45 24.40 -18.72
C LEU A 576 3.49 24.09 -17.64
N GLU A 577 4.75 24.36 -17.94
CA GLU A 577 5.84 24.43 -16.96
C GLU A 577 6.25 25.89 -16.79
N LYS A 578 6.44 26.33 -15.54
CA LYS A 578 6.70 27.73 -15.26
C LYS A 578 7.52 27.95 -13.99
N ARG A 579 8.43 28.92 -14.03
CA ARG A 579 9.12 29.45 -12.84
C ARG A 579 8.21 30.41 -12.08
N ILE A 580 8.23 30.34 -10.75
CA ILE A 580 7.52 31.29 -9.89
C ILE A 580 8.44 32.49 -9.70
N GLU A 581 8.10 33.63 -10.30
CA GLU A 581 8.83 34.90 -10.13
C GLU A 581 8.18 35.82 -9.11
N ARG A 582 6.95 35.48 -8.71
CA ARG A 582 6.16 36.21 -7.73
C ARG A 582 5.30 35.24 -6.93
N GLY A 583 5.20 35.52 -5.64
CA GLY A 583 4.38 34.78 -4.69
C GLY A 583 5.15 33.73 -3.90
N ILE A 584 4.51 33.19 -2.88
CA ILE A 584 5.04 32.16 -1.98
C ILE A 584 4.22 30.87 -2.08
N LEU A 585 4.84 29.74 -1.76
CA LEU A 585 4.28 28.41 -2.01
C LEU A 585 3.12 28.05 -1.05
N GLN A 586 1.89 28.06 -1.57
CA GLN A 586 0.74 27.62 -0.78
C GLN A 586 0.86 26.13 -0.38
N GLY A 587 0.75 25.82 0.91
CA GLY A 587 0.78 24.45 1.45
C GLY A 587 2.13 24.00 2.02
N ASP A 588 3.16 24.85 1.89
CA ASP A 588 4.41 24.76 2.64
C ASP A 588 4.27 25.37 4.04
N SER A 589 4.99 24.84 5.03
CA SER A 589 4.91 25.31 6.42
C SER A 589 5.59 26.67 6.64
N LEU A 590 6.55 27.01 5.80
CA LEU A 590 7.33 28.24 5.91
C LEU A 590 6.53 29.45 5.39
N SER A 591 5.71 29.26 4.36
CA SER A 591 5.02 30.36 3.68
C SER A 591 4.09 31.20 4.56
N PRO A 592 3.28 30.64 5.48
CA PRO A 592 2.47 31.45 6.40
C PRO A 592 3.30 32.40 7.28
N LEU A 593 4.48 31.96 7.73
CA LEU A 593 5.38 32.79 8.54
C LEU A 593 5.99 33.91 7.70
N LEU A 594 6.49 33.57 6.50
CA LEU A 594 7.03 34.58 5.57
C LEU A 594 5.99 35.64 5.22
N PHE A 595 4.75 35.25 4.98
CA PHE A 595 3.66 36.18 4.71
C PHE A 595 3.42 37.14 5.86
N VAL A 596 3.33 36.62 7.09
CA VAL A 596 3.10 37.42 8.29
C VAL A 596 4.28 38.39 8.54
N LEU A 597 5.52 37.96 8.29
CA LEU A 597 6.69 38.83 8.41
C LEU A 597 6.68 39.95 7.35
N CYS A 598 6.23 39.68 6.12
CA CYS A 598 6.02 40.72 5.11
C CYS A 598 4.91 41.72 5.48
N MET A 599 3.89 41.27 6.22
CA MET A 599 2.78 42.13 6.66
C MET A 599 3.09 42.90 7.95
N ASN A 600 4.17 42.53 8.64
CA ASN A 600 4.55 43.10 9.92
C ASN A 600 4.83 44.61 9.87
N PRO A 601 5.49 45.19 8.84
CA PRO A 601 5.66 46.64 8.75
C PRO A 601 4.33 47.41 8.76
N LEU A 602 3.30 46.88 8.08
CA LEU A 602 1.95 47.46 8.10
C LEU A 602 1.29 47.35 9.47
N SER A 603 1.65 46.34 10.27
CA SER A 603 1.06 46.10 11.59
C SER A 603 1.73 46.89 12.73
N ARG A 604 2.83 47.60 12.43
CA ARG A 604 3.64 48.38 13.39
C ARG A 604 3.63 49.88 13.13
N LYS A 605 3.26 50.29 11.90
CA LYS A 605 2.86 51.67 11.61
C LYS A 605 1.43 51.88 12.12
#